data_AF-A0A946VVU8-F1
#
_entry.id   AF-A0A946VVU8-F1
#
_cell.length_a   1.000
_cell.length_b   1.000
_cell.length_c   1.000
_cell.angle_alpha   90.00
_cell.angle_beta   90.00
_cell.angle_gamma   90.00
#
_symmetry.space_group_name_H-M   'P 1'
#
loop_
_entity.id
_entity.type
_entity.pdbx_description
1 polymer ?
#
loop_
_entity_poly.entity_id
_entity_poly.type
_entity_poly.pdbx_seq_one_letter_code
_entity_poly.pdbx_strand_id
1 'polypeptide(L)'
;ALDVGKIIDPVNFEAQVSGGALFGLAHAMNCELTYENYQPQQTNYHTYQGMRLHQAPEVMIRGLENAEQIRGVGEPGVPPAAPALANAIFAATGQRIRELPMSRHIRFA
;
A
#
# COMPACT_ATOMS: atom_id res chain seq x y z
N ALA A 1 11.34 2.13 -6.44
CA ALA A 1 11.76 2.10 -7.86
C ALA A 1 11.05 0.95 -8.55
N LEU A 2 10.63 1.11 -9.80
CA LEU A 2 9.89 0.10 -10.57
C LEU A 2 10.51 -0.07 -11.96
N ASP A 3 10.68 -1.30 -12.42
CA ASP A 3 11.02 -1.62 -13.81
C ASP A 3 9.73 -1.70 -14.63
N VAL A 4 9.57 -0.74 -15.55
CA VAL A 4 8.29 -0.53 -16.25
C VAL A 4 8.42 -0.59 -17.77
N GLY A 5 9.60 -0.95 -18.27
CA GLY A 5 9.93 -0.71 -19.67
C GLY A 5 9.78 0.78 -19.99
N LYS A 6 9.12 1.14 -21.08
CA LYS A 6 9.00 2.54 -21.49
C LYS A 6 7.88 3.30 -20.76
N ILE A 7 8.20 4.48 -20.22
CA ILE A 7 7.21 5.41 -19.66
C ILE A 7 6.63 6.27 -20.77
N ILE A 8 5.30 6.27 -20.88
CA ILE A 8 4.57 7.03 -21.90
C ILE A 8 4.16 8.41 -21.38
N ASP A 9 3.59 8.45 -20.18
CA ASP A 9 3.18 9.67 -19.48
C ASP A 9 3.79 9.66 -18.06
N PRO A 10 4.83 10.48 -17.81
CA PRO A 10 5.48 10.53 -16.51
C PRO A 10 4.56 10.99 -15.36
N VAL A 11 3.61 11.89 -15.64
CA VAL A 11 2.70 12.43 -14.62
C VAL A 11 1.70 11.35 -14.20
N ASN A 12 1.10 10.67 -15.18
CA ASN A 12 0.19 9.57 -14.89
C ASN A 12 0.92 8.38 -14.26
N PHE A 13 2.16 8.09 -14.68
CA PHE A 13 3.00 7.06 -14.07
C PHE A 13 3.24 7.34 -12.58
N GLU A 14 3.65 8.56 -12.25
CA GLU A 14 3.88 8.97 -10.86
C GLU A 14 2.60 8.89 -10.02
N ALA A 15 1.48 9.37 -10.55
CA ALA A 15 0.19 9.30 -9.87
C ALA A 15 -0.27 7.85 -9.63
N GLN A 16 -0.15 6.97 -10.63
CA GLN A 16 -0.54 5.56 -10.52
C GLN A 16 0.28 4.82 -9.49
N VAL A 17 1.61 4.96 -9.55
CA VAL A 17 2.51 4.27 -8.61
C VAL A 17 2.33 4.82 -7.19
N SER A 18 2.12 6.13 -7.03
CA SER A 18 1.84 6.74 -5.72
C SER A 18 0.54 6.19 -5.13
N GLY A 19 -0.52 6.19 -5.92
CA GLY A 19 -1.83 5.67 -5.53
C GLY A 19 -1.76 4.19 -5.15
N GLY A 20 -1.07 3.37 -5.94
CA GLY A 20 -0.88 1.94 -5.65
C GLY A 20 -0.11 1.69 -4.35
N ALA A 21 0.98 2.43 -4.12
CA ALA A 21 1.76 2.32 -2.90
C ALA A 21 0.94 2.72 -1.65
N LEU A 22 0.23 3.86 -1.71
CA LEU A 22 -0.64 4.32 -0.63
C LEU A 22 -1.81 3.37 -0.40
N PHE A 23 -2.40 2.81 -1.46
CA PHE A 23 -3.46 1.80 -1.36
C PHE A 23 -2.96 0.54 -0.66
N GLY A 24 -1.79 0.02 -1.04
CA GLY A 24 -1.19 -1.15 -0.41
C GLY A 24 -0.84 -0.90 1.07
N LEU A 25 -0.31 0.27 1.41
CA LEU A 25 -0.04 0.67 2.79
C LEU A 25 -1.33 0.79 3.60
N ALA A 26 -2.39 1.39 3.05
CA ALA A 26 -3.67 1.53 3.73
C ALA A 26 -4.24 0.16 4.14
N HIS A 27 -4.19 -0.82 3.23
CA HIS A 27 -4.64 -2.19 3.50
C HIS A 27 -3.74 -2.92 4.49
N ALA A 28 -2.44 -2.67 4.45
CA ALA A 28 -1.52 -3.21 5.44
C ALA A 28 -1.78 -2.64 6.84
N MET A 29 -2.12 -1.35 6.93
CA MET A 29 -2.28 -0.64 8.20
C MET A 29 -3.61 -0.93 8.87
N ASN A 30 -4.74 -0.69 8.18
CA ASN A 30 -6.04 -0.50 8.84
C ASN A 30 -7.24 -1.17 8.14
N CYS A 31 -7.19 -1.40 6.82
CA CYS A 31 -8.39 -1.83 6.08
C CYS A 31 -8.77 -3.30 6.38
N GLU A 32 -9.78 -3.51 7.23
CA GLU A 32 -10.31 -4.81 7.59
C GLU A 32 -11.82 -4.88 7.32
N LEU A 33 -12.26 -5.98 6.70
CA LEU A 33 -13.66 -6.38 6.64
C LEU A 33 -13.84 -7.63 7.48
N THR A 34 -14.64 -7.52 8.54
CA THR A 34 -15.08 -8.65 9.35
C THR A 34 -16.51 -9.03 8.98
N TYR A 35 -16.86 -10.30 9.15
CA TYR A 35 -18.17 -10.83 8.79
C TYR A 35 -18.86 -11.45 10.01
N GLU A 36 -20.14 -11.15 10.17
CA GLU A 36 -21.05 -11.80 11.12
C GLU A 36 -22.38 -12.04 10.43
N ASN A 37 -22.99 -13.21 10.65
CA ASN A 37 -24.25 -13.59 9.99
C ASN A 37 -24.23 -13.40 8.46
N TYR A 38 -23.09 -13.74 7.83
CA TYR A 38 -22.85 -13.59 6.38
C TYR A 38 -22.89 -12.14 5.86
N GLN A 39 -22.74 -11.15 6.73
CA GLN A 39 -22.75 -9.73 6.37
C GLN A 39 -21.48 -9.00 6.83
N PRO A 40 -20.94 -8.07 6.02
CA PRO A 40 -19.82 -7.24 6.42
C PRO A 40 -20.24 -6.27 7.55
N GLN A 41 -19.42 -6.18 8.59
CA GLN A 41 -19.70 -5.33 9.75
C GLN A 41 -19.32 -3.86 9.51
N GLN A 42 -18.29 -3.61 8.68
CA GLN A 42 -17.86 -2.27 8.33
C GLN A 42 -18.68 -1.74 7.16
N THR A 43 -19.80 -1.09 7.47
CA THR A 43 -20.79 -0.63 6.46
C THR A 43 -20.47 0.73 5.84
N ASN A 44 -19.43 1.44 6.32
CA ASN A 44 -19.05 2.77 5.82
C ASN A 44 -17.59 3.09 6.22
N TYR A 45 -17.00 4.16 5.68
CA TYR A 45 -15.58 4.54 5.85
C TYR A 45 -15.16 5.00 7.26
N HIS A 46 -16.12 5.17 8.18
CA HIS A 46 -15.79 5.42 9.59
C HIS A 46 -15.45 4.11 10.32
N THR A 47 -15.97 2.97 9.85
CA THR A 47 -15.68 1.62 10.36
C THR A 47 -14.70 0.86 9.47
N TYR A 48 -14.76 1.03 8.14
CA TYR A 48 -13.71 0.57 7.22
C TYR A 48 -12.64 1.66 7.08
N GLN A 49 -11.66 1.63 7.98
CA GLN A 49 -10.69 2.72 8.08
C GLN A 49 -9.61 2.59 7.01
N GLY A 50 -9.77 3.30 5.90
CA GLY A 50 -8.68 3.59 4.98
C GLY A 50 -7.66 4.59 5.56
N MET A 51 -6.53 4.74 4.89
CA MET A 51 -5.50 5.72 5.24
C MET A 51 -6.07 7.15 5.18
N ARG A 52 -5.73 7.97 6.18
CA ARG A 52 -6.04 9.40 6.21
C ARG A 52 -4.83 10.24 5.81
N LEU A 53 -5.06 11.50 5.45
CA LEU A 53 -3.99 12.41 4.99
C LEU A 53 -2.84 12.56 5.99
N HIS A 54 -3.13 12.59 7.29
CA HIS A 54 -2.08 12.68 8.32
C HIS A 54 -1.23 11.39 8.46
N GLN A 55 -1.71 10.28 7.90
CA GLN A 55 -1.03 8.99 7.91
C GLN A 55 -0.26 8.73 6.61
N ALA A 56 -0.53 9.53 5.57
CA ALA A 56 0.09 9.36 4.27
C ALA A 56 1.57 9.75 4.35
N PRO A 57 2.50 8.82 4.07
CA PRO A 57 3.91 9.18 3.99
C PRO A 57 4.20 9.96 2.72
N GLU A 58 5.36 10.63 2.69
CA GLU A 58 5.95 11.10 1.45
C GLU A 58 6.30 9.90 0.56
N VAL A 59 5.93 9.96 -0.72
CA VAL A 59 6.17 8.90 -1.69
C VAL A 59 7.14 9.40 -2.76
N MET A 60 8.29 8.76 -2.87
CA MET A 60 9.28 9.04 -3.92
C MET A 60 9.33 7.90 -4.91
N ILE A 61 9.20 8.22 -6.20
CA ILE A 61 9.11 7.23 -7.28
C ILE A 61 10.29 7.37 -8.23
N ARG A 62 10.79 6.23 -8.68
CA ARG A 62 11.77 6.14 -9.76
C ARG A 62 11.36 5.04 -10.71
N GLY A 63 11.03 5.42 -11.95
CA GLY A 63 10.87 4.48 -13.04
C GLY A 63 12.21 4.08 -13.63
N LEU A 64 12.37 2.80 -13.92
CA LEU A 64 13.53 2.23 -14.58
C LEU A 64 13.10 1.77 -15.97
N GLU A 65 13.57 2.47 -17.00
CA GLU A 65 13.23 2.19 -18.40
C GLU A 65 14.20 1.18 -19.03
N ASN A 66 14.33 0.01 -18.40
CA ASN A 66 15.32 -1.01 -18.76
C ASN A 66 14.94 -1.86 -20.00
N ALA A 67 13.76 -1.65 -20.57
CA ALA A 67 13.24 -2.43 -21.70
C ALA A 67 12.48 -1.53 -22.68
N GLU A 68 12.57 -1.85 -23.97
CA GLU A 68 11.93 -1.07 -25.04
C GLU A 68 10.41 -1.29 -25.11
N GLN A 69 9.92 -2.43 -24.62
CA GLN A 69 8.50 -2.78 -24.63
C GLN A 69 7.76 -2.05 -23.51
N ILE A 70 6.55 -1.56 -23.80
CA ILE A 70 5.63 -1.00 -22.81
C ILE A 70 5.10 -2.13 -21.93
N ARG A 71 5.07 -1.93 -20.61
CA ARG A 71 4.53 -2.88 -19.62
C ARG A 71 3.40 -2.25 -18.81
N GLY A 72 2.64 -3.09 -18.12
CA GLY A 72 1.62 -2.64 -17.18
C GLY A 72 2.23 -2.07 -15.89
N VAL A 73 1.66 -0.97 -15.40
CA VAL A 73 2.12 -0.29 -14.17
C VAL A 73 1.01 -0.04 -13.14
N GLY A 74 -0.25 -0.37 -13.45
CA GLY A 74 -1.37 -0.08 -12.54
C GLY A 74 -1.31 -0.87 -11.22
N GLU A 75 -0.91 -2.13 -11.27
CA GLU A 75 -0.90 -3.03 -10.10
C GLU A 75 0.45 -3.12 -9.35
N PRO A 76 1.63 -3.07 -10.00
CA PRO A 76 2.92 -3.35 -9.34
C PRO A 76 3.26 -2.49 -8.12
N GLY A 77 2.67 -1.30 -7.97
CA GLY A 77 2.85 -0.45 -6.79
C GLY A 77 2.24 -1.03 -5.50
N VAL A 78 1.27 -1.94 -5.60
CA VAL A 78 0.50 -2.43 -4.45
C VAL A 78 1.22 -3.55 -3.67
N PRO A 79 1.62 -4.68 -4.29
CA PRO A 79 2.11 -5.85 -3.54
C PRO A 79 3.33 -5.61 -2.63
N PRO A 80 4.33 -4.77 -3.01
CA PRO A 80 5.50 -4.54 -2.17
C PRO A 80 5.22 -3.78 -0.87
N ALA A 81 4.11 -3.03 -0.79
CA ALA A 81 3.84 -2.11 0.31
C ALA A 81 3.74 -2.80 1.68
N ALA A 82 2.93 -3.85 1.78
CA ALA A 82 2.71 -4.58 3.03
C ALA A 82 3.99 -5.24 3.60
N PRO A 83 4.76 -6.05 2.86
CA PRO A 83 5.99 -6.64 3.39
C PRO A 83 7.07 -5.59 3.67
N ALA A 84 7.15 -4.49 2.91
CA ALA A 84 8.06 -3.40 3.21
C ALA A 84 7.73 -2.74 4.57
N LEU A 85 6.45 -2.45 4.82
CA LEU A 85 6.00 -1.93 6.11
C LEU A 85 6.26 -2.92 7.26
N ALA A 86 5.95 -4.20 7.07
CA ALA A 86 6.21 -5.24 8.08
C ALA A 86 7.69 -5.32 8.46
N ASN A 87 8.58 -5.25 7.47
CA ASN A 87 10.02 -5.26 7.69
C ASN A 87 10.50 -3.97 8.38
N ALA A 88 9.93 -2.81 8.04
CA ALA A 88 10.23 -1.55 8.70
C ALA A 88 9.82 -1.58 10.18
N ILE A 89 8.63 -2.11 10.50
CA ILE A 89 8.18 -2.30 11.89
C ILE A 89 9.13 -3.24 12.63
N PHE A 90 9.49 -4.39 12.04
CA PHE A 90 10.44 -5.30 12.66
C PHE A 90 11.80 -4.65 12.92
N ALA A 91 12.32 -3.87 11.97
CA ALA A 91 13.58 -3.15 12.13
C ALA A 91 13.50 -2.10 13.25
N ALA A 92 12.35 -1.44 13.42
CA ALA A 92 12.15 -0.41 14.44
C ALA A 92 11.85 -0.96 15.84
N THR A 93 11.18 -2.11 15.95
CA THR A 93 10.62 -2.61 17.23
C THR A 93 11.10 -3.99 17.63
N GLY A 94 11.71 -4.76 16.72
CA GLY A 94 12.00 -6.19 16.89
C GLY A 94 10.78 -7.11 16.78
N GLN A 95 9.57 -6.57 16.62
CA GLN A 95 8.33 -7.37 16.53
C GLN A 95 8.08 -7.81 15.09
N ARG A 96 7.98 -9.12 14.86
CA ARG A 96 7.70 -9.69 13.54
C ARG A 96 6.19 -9.92 13.36
N ILE A 97 5.50 -8.97 12.72
CA ILE A 97 4.07 -9.07 12.40
C ILE A 97 3.87 -9.95 11.16
N ARG A 98 2.89 -10.87 11.21
CA ARG A 98 2.54 -11.80 10.11
C ARG A 98 1.04 -11.83 9.81
N GLU A 99 0.27 -10.97 10.45
CA GLU A 99 -1.18 -10.87 10.31
C GLU A 99 -1.53 -9.44 9.87
N LEU A 100 -2.48 -9.33 8.94
CA LEU A 100 -3.07 -8.06 8.51
C LEU A 100 -4.49 -7.92 9.08
N PRO A 101 -4.96 -6.68 9.30
CA PRO A 101 -4.17 -5.45 9.26
C PRO A 101 -3.20 -5.36 10.45
N MET A 102 -2.09 -4.65 10.27
CA MET A 102 -1.06 -4.51 11.30
C MET A 102 -1.52 -3.68 12.50
N SER A 103 -2.60 -2.90 12.37
CA SER A 103 -3.24 -2.16 13.47
C SER A 103 -3.66 -3.05 14.64
N ARG A 104 -3.86 -4.35 14.40
CA ARG A 104 -4.13 -5.37 15.44
C ARG A 104 -2.94 -5.57 16.39
N HIS A 105 -1.74 -5.19 15.95
CA HIS A 105 -0.47 -5.45 16.64
C HIS A 105 0.30 -4.18 17.02
N ILE A 106 0.14 -3.08 16.27
CA ILE A 106 0.81 -1.79 16.51
C ILE A 106 -0.15 -0.63 16.23
N ARG A 107 0.03 0.51 16.91
CA ARG A 107 -0.77 1.71 16.65
C ARG A 107 -0.09 2.58 15.60
N PHE A 108 -0.83 2.96 14.56
CA PHE A 108 -0.43 4.00 13.63
C PHE A 108 -0.96 5.35 14.10
N ALA A 109 -0.14 6.39 13.93
CA ALA A 109 -0.53 7.78 14.19
C ALA A 109 -1.57 8.27 13.16
#